data_AF-A0A3D4WCB0-F1
#
_entry.id   AF-A0A3D4WCB0-F1
#
_cell.length_a   1.000
_cell.length_b   1.000
_cell.length_c   1.000
_cell.angle_alpha   90.00
_cell.angle_beta   90.00
_cell.angle_gamma   90.00
#
_symmetry.space_group_name_H-M   'P 1'
#
loop_
_entity.id
_entity.type
_entity.pdbx_description
1 polymer ?
#
loop_
_entity_poly.entity_id
_entity_poly.type
_entity_poly.pdbx_seq_one_letter_code
_entity_poly.pdbx_strand_id
1 'polypeptide(L)'
;MKILAIASSGGHWIQLLRLLPAFDGQDLVFVSTHKGNQAQAEGHKFYAVTDATRWEKLKLIKMAFEVRRIISNENPDVIISTGAAPGLMAIIWGWLRRKKTIWIDSIANVDRISMSGRIAKPFSRLHLTQWDHLADNKSTFYKGTVIS
;
A
#
# COMPACT_ATOMS: atom_id res chain seq x y z
N MET A 1 12.00 13.14 -3.17
CA MET A 1 11.95 11.72 -3.60
C MET A 1 10.58 11.45 -4.18
N LYS A 2 10.43 10.45 -5.06
CA LYS A 2 9.12 10.04 -5.56
C LYS A 2 8.56 8.88 -4.74
N ILE A 3 7.33 9.03 -4.27
CA ILE A 3 6.62 8.06 -3.44
C ILE A 3 5.38 7.58 -4.19
N LEU A 4 5.26 6.26 -4.36
CA LEU A 4 4.03 5.63 -4.80
C LEU A 4 3.24 5.15 -3.59
N ALA A 5 2.11 5.80 -3.33
CA ALA A 5 1.20 5.51 -2.25
C ALA A 5 -0.01 4.74 -2.81
N ILE A 6 -0.19 3.49 -2.37
CA ILE A 6 -1.19 2.59 -2.95
C ILE A 6 -2.09 1.97 -1.87
N ALA A 7 -3.39 2.01 -2.10
CA ALA A 7 -4.35 1.31 -1.26
C ALA A 7 -5.61 0.94 -2.04
N SER A 8 -6.28 -0.14 -1.64
CA SER A 8 -7.66 -0.39 -2.11
C SER A 8 -8.61 0.71 -1.62
N SER A 9 -9.72 0.90 -2.30
CA SER A 9 -10.77 1.86 -1.90
C SER A 9 -11.32 1.58 -0.48
N GLY A 10 -12.07 2.54 0.07
CA GLY A 10 -12.65 2.44 1.42
C GLY A 10 -11.64 2.69 2.54
N GLY A 11 -11.72 1.90 3.62
CA GLY A 11 -10.94 2.15 4.84
C GLY A 11 -9.41 2.12 4.67
N HIS A 12 -8.88 1.35 3.71
CA HIS A 12 -7.44 1.32 3.43
C HIS A 12 -6.97 2.65 2.82
N TRP A 13 -7.75 3.19 1.88
CA TRP A 13 -7.51 4.49 1.27
C TRP A 13 -7.58 5.63 2.28
N ILE A 14 -8.58 5.65 3.15
CA ILE A 14 -8.69 6.68 4.20
C ILE A 14 -7.47 6.65 5.12
N GLN A 15 -7.00 5.45 5.52
CA GLN A 15 -5.78 5.32 6.32
C GLN A 15 -4.54 5.81 5.57
N LEU A 16 -4.44 5.56 4.26
CA LEU A 16 -3.33 6.04 3.44
C LEU A 16 -3.31 7.57 3.39
N LEU A 17 -4.47 8.21 3.20
CA LEU A 17 -4.58 9.67 3.15
C LEU A 17 -4.20 10.33 4.48
N ARG A 18 -4.42 9.67 5.62
CA ARG A 18 -3.99 10.21 6.92
C ARG A 18 -2.47 10.24 7.10
N LEU A 19 -1.72 9.52 6.26
CA LEU A 19 -0.26 9.57 6.24
C LEU A 19 0.27 10.75 5.43
N LEU A 20 -0.58 11.52 4.75
CA LEU A 20 -0.18 12.64 3.90
C LEU A 20 0.77 13.65 4.57
N PRO A 21 0.55 14.07 5.82
CA PRO A 21 1.48 15.00 6.49
C PRO A 21 2.92 14.46 6.58
N ALA A 22 3.11 13.14 6.58
CA ALA A 22 4.44 12.53 6.61
C ALA A 22 5.16 12.56 5.25
N PHE A 23 4.47 12.96 4.18
CA PHE A 23 5.01 13.03 2.81
C PHE A 23 5.10 14.45 2.26
N ASP A 24 4.99 15.45 3.13
CA ASP A 24 5.07 16.86 2.72
C ASP A 24 6.39 17.15 1.98
N GLY A 25 6.29 17.94 0.90
CA GLY A 25 7.40 18.23 -0.01
C GLY A 25 7.91 17.06 -0.85
N GLN A 26 7.23 15.90 -0.88
CA GLN A 26 7.60 14.77 -1.74
C GLN A 26 6.73 14.70 -3.01
N ASP A 27 7.28 14.10 -4.08
CA ASP A 27 6.54 13.83 -5.31
C ASP A 27 5.67 12.58 -5.11
N LEU A 28 4.37 12.79 -4.89
CA LEU A 28 3.41 11.72 -4.60
C LEU A 28 2.64 11.27 -5.85
N VAL A 29 2.59 9.95 -6.01
CA VAL A 29 1.71 9.26 -6.96
C VAL A 29 0.79 8.34 -6.20
N PHE A 30 -0.52 8.50 -6.41
CA PHE A 30 -1.53 7.66 -5.80
C PHE A 30 -2.00 6.55 -6.74
N VAL A 31 -2.28 5.39 -6.15
CA VAL A 31 -2.92 4.28 -6.84
C VAL A 31 -4.06 3.73 -5.97
N SER A 32 -5.26 3.59 -6.54
CA SER A 32 -6.39 2.94 -5.87
C SER A 32 -7.25 2.12 -6.82
N THR A 33 -8.21 1.35 -6.28
CA THR A 33 -9.08 0.46 -7.08
C THR A 33 -10.33 1.16 -7.62
N HIS A 34 -10.64 2.37 -7.15
CA HIS A 34 -11.84 3.10 -7.54
C HIS A 34 -11.52 4.54 -7.97
N LYS A 35 -12.06 4.97 -9.12
CA LYS A 35 -11.77 6.29 -9.71
C LYS A 35 -12.28 7.45 -8.85
N GLY A 36 -13.35 7.26 -8.07
CA GLY A 36 -13.89 8.29 -7.17
C GLY A 36 -12.90 8.77 -6.11
N ASN A 37 -11.85 8.00 -5.82
CA ASN A 37 -10.79 8.37 -4.88
C ASN A 37 -9.88 9.49 -5.42
N GLN A 38 -9.91 9.76 -6.73
CA GLN A 38 -9.10 10.78 -7.36
C GLN A 38 -9.37 12.19 -6.80
N ALA A 39 -10.62 12.51 -6.47
CA ALA A 39 -10.97 13.80 -5.88
C ALA A 39 -10.27 14.06 -4.54
N GLN A 40 -9.93 13.00 -3.79
CA GLN A 40 -9.23 13.10 -2.51
C GLN A 40 -7.69 13.11 -2.67
N ALA A 41 -7.20 12.95 -3.89
CA ALA A 41 -5.80 12.99 -4.28
C ALA A 41 -5.51 14.22 -5.17
N GLU A 42 -6.31 15.28 -5.03
CA GLU A 42 -6.18 16.50 -5.83
C GLU A 42 -4.77 17.09 -5.72
N GLY A 43 -4.25 17.60 -6.84
CA GLY A 43 -2.88 18.10 -6.94
C GLY A 43 -1.80 17.01 -7.14
N HIS A 44 -2.16 15.73 -7.08
CA HIS A 44 -1.23 14.62 -7.28
C HIS A 44 -1.62 13.74 -8.47
N LYS A 45 -0.64 13.03 -9.04
CA LYS A 45 -0.94 12.00 -10.04
C LYS A 45 -1.74 10.88 -9.40
N PHE A 46 -2.78 10.42 -10.08
CA PHE A 46 -3.64 9.35 -9.61
C PHE A 46 -3.85 8.29 -10.69
N TYR A 47 -3.76 7.02 -10.31
CA TYR A 47 -4.08 5.88 -11.16
C TYR A 47 -5.16 5.01 -10.52
N ALA A 48 -6.16 4.65 -11.31
CA ALA A 48 -7.11 3.59 -10.95
C ALA A 48 -6.65 2.25 -11.54
N VAL A 49 -6.63 1.21 -10.71
CA VAL A 49 -6.40 -0.18 -11.13
C VAL A 49 -7.66 -1.02 -10.94
N THR A 50 -7.70 -2.18 -11.59
CA THR A 50 -8.82 -3.12 -11.52
C THR A 50 -9.09 -3.51 -10.07
N ASP A 51 -10.34 -3.31 -9.61
CA ASP A 51 -10.80 -3.84 -8.33
C ASP A 51 -10.99 -5.36 -8.44
N ALA A 52 -10.36 -6.09 -7.54
CA ALA A 52 -10.28 -7.54 -7.58
C ALA A 52 -10.41 -8.11 -6.19
N THR A 53 -11.36 -9.01 -6.02
CA THR A 53 -11.49 -9.80 -4.79
C THR A 53 -10.59 -11.04 -4.87
N ARG A 54 -10.35 -11.67 -3.70
CA ARG A 54 -9.53 -12.90 -3.58
C ARG A 54 -10.01 -14.08 -4.46
N TRP A 55 -11.27 -14.05 -4.88
CA TRP A 55 -11.88 -15.13 -5.68
C TRP A 55 -11.70 -14.91 -7.18
N GLU A 56 -11.37 -13.69 -7.61
CA GLU A 56 -11.31 -13.29 -9.01
C GLU A 56 -9.87 -13.36 -9.54
N LYS A 57 -9.34 -14.58 -9.69
CA LYS A 57 -7.95 -14.82 -10.08
C LYS A 57 -7.52 -14.06 -11.34
N LEU A 58 -8.36 -14.02 -12.37
CA LEU A 58 -8.07 -13.29 -13.62
C LEU A 58 -7.99 -11.77 -13.39
N LYS A 59 -8.87 -11.21 -12.57
CA LYS A 59 -8.82 -9.78 -12.22
C LYS A 59 -7.61 -9.46 -11.35
N LEU A 60 -7.22 -10.36 -10.44
CA LEU A 60 -5.99 -10.21 -9.65
C LEU A 60 -4.74 -10.17 -10.53
N ILE A 61 -4.66 -11.05 -11.53
CA ILE A 61 -3.56 -11.06 -12.50
C ILE A 61 -3.54 -9.76 -13.29
N LYS A 62 -4.69 -9.31 -13.82
CA LYS A 62 -4.82 -8.05 -14.53
C LYS A 62 -4.37 -6.86 -13.67
N MET A 63 -4.88 -6.76 -12.44
CA MET A 63 -4.50 -5.72 -11.48
C MET A 63 -3.00 -5.76 -11.17
N ALA A 64 -2.40 -6.94 -11.01
CA ALA A 64 -0.97 -7.07 -10.79
C ALA A 64 -0.13 -6.53 -11.95
N PHE A 65 -0.58 -6.74 -13.20
CA PHE A 65 0.07 -6.18 -14.39
C PHE A 65 -0.11 -4.66 -14.50
N GLU A 66 -1.29 -4.13 -14.16
CA GLU A 66 -1.54 -2.68 -14.12
C GLU A 66 -0.63 -2.00 -13.10
N VAL A 67 -0.56 -2.53 -11.88
CA VAL A 67 0.33 -2.04 -10.82
C VAL A 67 1.80 -2.11 -11.27
N ARG A 68 2.22 -3.22 -11.90
CA ARG A 68 3.58 -3.36 -12.44
C ARG A 68 3.87 -2.26 -13.46
N ARG A 69 2.95 -1.97 -14.39
CA ARG A 69 3.12 -0.95 -15.43
C ARG A 69 3.27 0.43 -14.82
N ILE A 70 2.42 0.78 -13.86
CA ILE A 70 2.50 2.07 -13.15
C ILE A 70 3.86 2.22 -12.45
N ILE A 71 4.30 1.21 -11.69
CA ILE A 71 5.61 1.23 -11.00
C ILE A 71 6.76 1.38 -12.01
N SER A 72 6.66 0.74 -13.18
CA SER A 72 7.68 0.83 -14.23
C SER A 72 7.79 2.25 -14.81
N ASN A 73 6.63 2.87 -15.07
CA ASN A 73 6.55 4.17 -15.71
C ASN A 73 6.89 5.31 -14.76
N GLU A 74 6.38 5.25 -13.53
CA GLU A 74 6.63 6.31 -12.55
C GLU A 74 7.99 6.18 -11.88
N ASN A 75 8.55 4.95 -11.85
CA ASN A 75 9.85 4.63 -11.28
C ASN A 75 10.05 5.22 -9.85
N PRO A 76 9.17 4.91 -8.89
CA PRO A 76 9.24 5.51 -7.56
C PRO A 76 10.50 5.09 -6.79
N ASP A 77 10.92 5.90 -5.82
CA ASP A 77 11.98 5.57 -4.87
C ASP A 77 11.45 4.72 -3.71
N VAL A 78 10.21 5.02 -3.30
CA VAL A 78 9.51 4.39 -2.16
C VAL A 78 8.12 3.96 -2.60
N ILE A 79 7.71 2.77 -2.18
CA ILE A 79 6.34 2.27 -2.31
C ILE A 79 5.80 2.07 -0.92
N ILE A 80 4.67 2.70 -0.62
CA ILE A 80 3.95 2.53 0.64
C ILE A 80 2.54 2.03 0.39
N SER A 81 2.12 1.06 1.21
CA SER A 81 0.82 0.44 1.15
C SER A 81 0.20 0.31 2.53
N THR A 82 -1.08 0.67 2.66
CA THR A 82 -1.91 0.33 3.84
C THR A 82 -2.70 -0.97 3.64
N GLY A 83 -2.47 -1.69 2.54
CA GLY A 83 -3.21 -2.87 2.05
C GLY A 83 -4.23 -2.52 0.96
N ALA A 84 -5.08 -3.42 0.45
CA ALA A 84 -5.09 -4.87 0.58
C ALA A 84 -4.32 -5.53 -0.59
N ALA A 85 -4.99 -6.30 -1.46
CA ALA A 85 -4.38 -6.97 -2.62
C ALA A 85 -3.56 -6.08 -3.57
N PRO A 86 -4.00 -4.88 -3.99
CA PRO A 86 -3.19 -4.01 -4.85
C PRO A 86 -1.89 -3.57 -4.17
N GLY A 87 -1.98 -3.27 -2.88
CA GLY A 87 -0.83 -2.97 -2.05
C GLY A 87 0.19 -4.11 -2.02
N LEU A 88 -0.27 -5.35 -1.87
CA LEU A 88 0.61 -6.53 -1.84
C LEU A 88 1.36 -6.67 -3.16
N MET A 89 0.66 -6.52 -4.29
CA MET A 89 1.29 -6.58 -5.61
C MET A 89 2.34 -5.47 -5.78
N ALA A 90 2.05 -4.25 -5.30
CA ALA A 90 3.01 -3.16 -5.38
C ALA A 90 4.26 -3.40 -4.53
N ILE A 91 4.13 -3.96 -3.33
CA ILE A 91 5.28 -4.34 -2.50
C ILE A 91 6.14 -5.38 -3.19
N ILE A 92 5.55 -6.44 -3.75
CA ILE A 92 6.30 -7.49 -4.46
C ILE A 92 7.03 -6.88 -5.67
N TRP A 93 6.34 -6.09 -6.50
CA TRP A 93 6.96 -5.44 -7.67
C TRP A 93 8.04 -4.42 -7.30
N GLY A 94 7.84 -3.68 -6.21
CA GLY A 94 8.84 -2.77 -5.66
C GLY A 94 10.09 -3.50 -5.20
N TRP A 95 9.92 -4.60 -4.47
CA TRP A 95 11.02 -5.45 -4.00
C TRP A 95 11.82 -6.03 -5.16
N LEU A 96 11.14 -6.57 -6.19
CA LEU A 96 11.79 -7.07 -7.41
C LEU A 96 12.62 -5.99 -8.13
N ARG A 97 12.24 -4.71 -7.97
CA ARG A 97 12.96 -3.55 -8.49
C ARG A 97 13.91 -2.88 -7.49
N ARG A 98 14.17 -3.52 -6.35
CA ARG A 98 15.03 -3.01 -5.27
C ARG A 98 14.61 -1.63 -4.77
N LYS A 99 13.31 -1.32 -4.82
CA LYS A 99 12.73 -0.08 -4.27
C LYS A 99 12.51 -0.22 -2.77
N LYS A 100 12.42 0.91 -2.06
CA LYS A 100 12.10 0.90 -0.63
C LYS A 100 10.61 0.57 -0.46
N THR A 101 10.30 -0.58 0.12
CA THR A 101 8.93 -1.07 0.29
C THR A 101 8.47 -0.94 1.74
N ILE A 102 7.29 -0.34 1.96
CA ILE A 102 6.72 -0.13 3.28
C ILE A 102 5.30 -0.69 3.29
N TRP A 103 5.06 -1.68 4.15
CA TRP A 103 3.74 -2.22 4.43
C TRP A 103 3.24 -1.70 5.77
N ILE A 104 2.02 -1.20 5.80
CA ILE A 104 1.28 -0.84 7.02
C ILE A 104 0.03 -1.70 7.03
N ASP A 105 -0.09 -2.61 7.99
CA ASP A 105 -1.29 -3.43 8.10
C ASP A 105 -2.46 -2.57 8.56
N SER A 106 -3.61 -2.77 7.92
CA SER A 106 -4.83 -2.01 8.21
C SER A 106 -5.24 -2.18 9.67
N ILE A 107 -5.72 -1.10 10.29
CA ILE A 107 -6.22 -1.09 11.67
C ILE A 107 -7.38 -2.06 11.89
N ALA A 108 -8.11 -2.42 10.82
CA ALA A 108 -9.18 -3.40 10.88
C ALA A 108 -8.71 -4.81 11.32
N ASN A 109 -7.41 -5.09 11.26
CA ASN A 109 -6.83 -6.40 11.59
C ASN A 109 -6.41 -6.46 13.08
N VAL A 110 -7.39 -6.48 13.98
CA VAL A 110 -7.16 -6.43 15.44
C VAL A 110 -6.52 -7.71 15.98
N ASP A 111 -6.99 -8.87 15.53
CA ASP A 111 -6.60 -10.15 16.14
C ASP A 111 -5.31 -10.73 15.56
N ARG A 112 -5.00 -10.41 14.30
CA ARG A 112 -3.86 -10.99 13.57
C ARG A 112 -3.52 -10.18 12.34
N ILE A 113 -2.24 -10.18 11.95
CA ILE A 113 -1.77 -9.60 10.70
C ILE A 113 -2.53 -10.21 9.51
N SER A 114 -2.99 -9.34 8.59
CA SER A 114 -3.74 -9.75 7.42
C SER A 114 -2.99 -10.81 6.59
N MET A 115 -3.73 -11.61 5.82
CA MET A 115 -3.10 -12.58 4.90
C MET A 115 -2.14 -11.88 3.93
N SER A 116 -2.56 -10.75 3.34
CA SER A 116 -1.69 -9.95 2.47
C SER A 116 -0.49 -9.40 3.23
N GLY A 117 -0.66 -8.94 4.47
CA GLY A 117 0.44 -8.45 5.29
C GLY A 117 1.45 -9.52 5.63
N ARG A 118 1.01 -10.75 5.92
CA ARG A 118 1.93 -11.89 6.14
C ARG A 118 2.73 -12.22 4.88
N ILE A 119 2.09 -12.19 3.71
CA ILE A 119 2.78 -12.44 2.42
C ILE A 119 3.72 -11.27 2.08
N ALA A 120 3.34 -10.03 2.38
CA ALA A 120 4.14 -8.84 2.10
C ALA A 120 5.42 -8.75 2.95
N LYS A 121 5.42 -9.37 4.13
CA LYS A 121 6.49 -9.28 5.14
C LYS A 121 7.92 -9.50 4.59
N PRO A 122 8.25 -10.63 3.92
CA PRO A 122 9.60 -10.84 3.38
C PRO A 122 9.99 -9.87 2.24
N PHE A 123 9.02 -9.21 1.63
CA PHE A 123 9.22 -8.25 0.54
C PHE A 123 9.19 -6.80 1.02
N SER A 124 8.93 -6.57 2.30
CA SER A 124 8.81 -5.24 2.89
C SER A 124 10.13 -4.88 3.59
N ARG A 125 10.71 -3.74 3.22
CA ARG A 125 11.83 -3.17 3.96
C ARG A 125 11.41 -2.67 5.34
N LEU A 126 10.18 -2.18 5.45
CA LEU A 126 9.54 -1.83 6.72
C LEU A 126 8.14 -2.44 6.73
N HIS A 127 7.85 -3.25 7.74
CA HIS A 127 6.55 -3.89 7.93
C HIS A 127 5.97 -3.47 9.28
N LEU A 128 4.83 -2.79 9.23
CA LEU A 128 4.19 -2.14 10.37
C LEU A 128 2.83 -2.75 10.66
N THR A 129 2.52 -2.87 11.93
CA THR A 129 1.18 -3.12 12.46
C THR A 129 0.71 -1.90 13.25
N GLN A 130 -0.60 -1.71 13.31
CA GLN A 130 -1.23 -0.68 14.14
C GLN A 130 -1.72 -1.22 15.51
N TRP A 131 -1.34 -2.45 15.84
CA TRP A 131 -1.64 -3.11 17.10
C TRP A 131 -0.35 -3.62 17.73
N ASP A 132 -0.03 -3.11 18.92
CA ASP A 132 1.25 -3.42 19.61
C ASP A 132 1.40 -4.92 19.89
N HIS A 133 0.34 -5.59 20.32
CA HIS A 133 0.34 -7.04 20.59
C HIS A 133 0.59 -7.91 19.35
N LEU A 134 0.50 -7.35 18.14
CA LEU A 134 0.81 -8.04 16.88
C LEU A 134 2.24 -7.80 16.40
N ALA A 135 3.00 -6.91 17.05
CA ALA A 135 4.40 -6.66 16.72
C ALA A 135 5.30 -7.74 17.32
N ASP A 136 6.28 -8.20 16.54
CA ASP A 136 7.33 -9.10 17.02
C ASP A 136 8.65 -8.37 17.30
N ASN A 137 8.71 -7.07 17.01
CA ASN A 137 9.86 -6.16 17.15
C ASN A 137 11.15 -6.65 16.48
N LYS A 138 11.05 -7.62 15.57
CA LYS A 138 12.17 -8.14 14.78
C LYS A 138 11.96 -7.85 13.29
N SER A 139 10.74 -8.03 12.84
CA SER A 139 10.37 -7.99 11.44
C SER A 139 9.00 -7.35 11.20
N THR A 140 8.14 -7.31 12.22
CA THR A 140 6.90 -6.54 12.24
C THR A 140 6.96 -5.61 13.45
N PHE A 141 6.85 -4.30 13.20
CA PHE A 141 7.01 -3.29 14.24
C PHE A 141 5.70 -2.53 14.48
N TYR A 142 5.49 -2.10 15.72
CA TYR A 142 4.46 -1.13 16.07
C TYR A 142 5.07 0.28 16.15
N LYS A 143 4.41 1.26 15.53
CA LYS A 143 4.86 2.66 15.49
C LYS A 143 3.70 3.66 15.68
N GLY A 144 2.65 3.23 16.40
CA GLY A 144 1.43 4.01 16.58
C GLY A 144 0.32 3.61 15.62
N THR A 145 -0.75 4.41 15.61
CA THR A 145 -1.95 4.18 14.80
C THR A 145 -2.24 5.38 13.92
N VAL A 146 -2.90 5.15 12.79
CA VAL A 146 -3.27 6.23 11.85
C VAL A 146 -4.66 6.83 12.15
N ILE A 147 -5.22 6.62 13.34
CA ILE A 147 -6.53 7.18 13.75
C ILE A 147 -6.39 8.23 14.85
N SER A 148 -5.22 8.32 15.48
CA SER A 148 -4.91 9.24 16.57
C SER A 148 -4.34 10.55 16.06
#